data_AF-A0A6V7JW81-F1
#
_entry.id   AF-A0A6V7JW81-F1
#
_cell.length_a   1.000
_cell.length_b   1.000
_cell.length_c   1.000
_cell.angle_alpha   90.00
_cell.angle_beta   90.00
_cell.angle_gamma   90.00
#
_symmetry.space_group_name_H-M   'P 1'
#
loop_
_entity.id
_entity.type
_entity.pdbx_description
1 polymer ?
#
loop_
_entity_poly.entity_id
_entity_poly.type
_entity_poly.pdbx_seq_one_letter_code
_entity_poly.pdbx_strand_id
1 'polypeptide(L)'
;MFHQQAIDLLYRCGKTEEIIESIVGFLSYPVAIVKIIFPRLYWKNMKVILESAIDDWSRDIDNNDRKTMMKWVAIGRFFFILEISSLCVFLSYATVSHFPLAIFLQDTLDNVTVVLDRTLPWGSGCWLPPTISNPLFILAYVTTCIQQIIGSLSNMGFDVSVFIIMSHMCGQLEILDVDLDITETDPMDLGQITKEPKQAYRTFIDRHNHLLKLCELFEETFSSVILIHMIMYIGLVTILRKYSM
;
A
#
# COMPACT_ATOMS: atom_id res chain seq x y z
N MET A 1 15.74 -5.56 -9.02
CA MET A 1 14.46 -5.84 -9.71
C MET A 1 14.15 -4.94 -10.90
N PHE A 2 13.98 -3.61 -10.78
CA PHE A 2 13.64 -2.74 -11.94
C PHE A 2 14.57 -2.93 -13.15
N HIS A 3 15.88 -2.90 -12.93
CA HIS A 3 16.88 -3.13 -13.98
C HIS A 3 16.77 -4.52 -14.62
N GLN A 4 16.50 -5.56 -13.83
CA GLN A 4 16.37 -6.95 -14.31
C GLN A 4 15.15 -7.09 -15.23
N GLN A 5 14.00 -6.57 -14.80
CA GLN A 5 12.78 -6.62 -15.61
C GLN A 5 12.84 -5.73 -16.84
N ALA A 6 13.57 -4.61 -16.78
CA ALA A 6 13.85 -3.80 -17.96
C ALA A 6 14.65 -4.58 -19.01
N ILE A 7 15.66 -5.36 -18.59
CA ILE A 7 16.40 -6.26 -19.48
C ILE A 7 15.45 -7.31 -20.08
N ASP A 8 14.66 -8.00 -19.27
CA ASP A 8 13.73 -9.03 -19.73
C ASP A 8 12.75 -8.50 -20.80
N LEU A 9 12.26 -7.26 -20.64
CA LEU A 9 11.42 -6.56 -21.62
C LEU A 9 12.16 -6.17 -22.90
N LEU A 10 13.38 -5.63 -22.78
CA LEU A 10 14.18 -5.21 -23.95
C LEU A 10 14.49 -6.39 -24.86
N TYR A 11 14.80 -7.55 -24.28
CA TYR A 11 15.09 -8.78 -25.04
C TYR A 11 13.84 -9.59 -25.39
N ARG A 12 12.63 -9.15 -24.99
CA ARG A 12 11.36 -9.86 -25.18
C ARG A 12 11.45 -11.34 -24.85
N CYS A 13 12.07 -11.61 -23.71
CA CYS A 13 12.46 -12.96 -23.36
C CYS A 13 11.45 -13.58 -22.41
N GLY A 14 11.23 -14.88 -22.55
CA GLY A 14 10.27 -15.64 -21.75
C GLY A 14 8.93 -15.89 -22.44
N LYS A 15 8.07 -16.63 -21.75
CA LYS A 15 6.69 -16.88 -22.19
C LYS A 15 5.84 -15.61 -22.03
N THR A 16 4.66 -15.60 -22.64
CA THR A 16 3.72 -14.47 -22.55
C THR A 16 3.42 -14.07 -21.11
N GLU A 17 3.26 -15.04 -20.20
CA GLU A 17 3.02 -14.82 -18.77
C GLU A 17 4.19 -14.07 -18.10
N GLU A 18 5.42 -14.52 -18.31
CA GLU A 18 6.64 -13.90 -17.76
C GLU A 18 6.88 -12.49 -18.33
N ILE A 19 6.52 -12.27 -19.60
CA ILE A 19 6.55 -10.93 -20.22
C ILE A 19 5.53 -10.03 -19.54
N ILE A 20 4.31 -10.51 -19.29
CA ILE A 20 3.27 -9.77 -18.58
C ILE A 20 3.75 -9.39 -17.18
N GLU A 21 4.33 -10.32 -16.42
CA GLU A 21 4.90 -10.03 -15.10
C GLU A 21 6.00 -8.97 -15.15
N SER A 22 6.86 -9.04 -16.17
CA SER A 22 7.93 -8.05 -16.38
C SER A 22 7.36 -6.66 -16.69
N ILE A 23 6.28 -6.56 -17.47
CA ILE A 23 5.55 -5.30 -17.72
C ILE A 23 4.96 -4.77 -16.40
N VAL A 24 4.27 -5.63 -15.64
CA VAL A 24 3.64 -5.27 -14.37
C VAL A 24 4.68 -4.68 -13.42
N GLY A 25 5.79 -5.37 -13.20
CA GLY A 25 6.80 -4.88 -12.26
C GLY A 25 7.55 -3.65 -12.80
N PHE A 26 7.84 -3.56 -14.11
CA PHE A 26 8.47 -2.38 -14.70
C PHE A 26 7.65 -1.10 -14.49
N LEU A 27 6.32 -1.19 -14.60
CA LEU A 27 5.42 -0.07 -14.34
C LEU A 27 5.21 0.18 -12.84
N SER A 28 5.30 -0.86 -12.01
CA SER A 28 5.05 -0.78 -10.57
C SER A 28 6.25 -0.26 -9.76
N TYR A 29 7.51 -0.51 -10.18
CA TYR A 29 8.68 -0.05 -9.42
C TYR A 29 8.83 1.48 -9.36
N PRO A 30 8.63 2.24 -10.44
CA PRO A 30 8.63 3.70 -10.35
C PRO A 30 7.60 4.22 -9.35
N VAL A 31 6.42 3.61 -9.31
CA VAL A 31 5.36 3.93 -8.34
C VAL A 31 5.83 3.63 -6.91
N ALA A 32 6.43 2.47 -6.67
CA ALA A 32 6.97 2.11 -5.36
C ALA A 32 8.09 3.08 -4.91
N ILE A 33 8.97 3.50 -5.83
CA ILE A 33 10.02 4.49 -5.56
C ILE A 33 9.40 5.84 -5.15
N VAL A 34 8.40 6.31 -5.91
CA VAL A 34 7.65 7.54 -5.59
C VAL A 34 7.01 7.44 -4.20
N LYS A 35 6.36 6.32 -3.90
CA LYS A 35 5.73 6.04 -2.59
C LYS A 35 6.73 6.01 -1.42
N ILE A 36 7.99 5.66 -1.66
CA ILE A 36 9.04 5.69 -0.63
C ILE A 36 9.59 7.11 -0.45
N ILE A 37 9.78 7.84 -1.55
CA ILE A 37 10.44 9.16 -1.55
C ILE A 37 9.49 10.25 -1.04
N PHE A 38 8.25 10.30 -1.53
CA PHE A 38 7.35 11.43 -1.29
C PHE A 38 6.97 11.61 0.19
N PRO A 39 6.58 10.57 0.96
CA PRO A 39 6.36 10.73 2.40
C PRO A 39 7.57 11.25 3.17
N ARG A 40 8.78 10.96 2.68
CA ARG A 40 10.02 11.48 3.28
C ARG A 40 10.26 12.94 2.92
N LEU A 41 9.89 13.37 1.72
CA LEU A 41 9.93 14.79 1.33
C LEU A 41 8.94 15.60 2.17
N TYR A 42 7.72 15.08 2.35
CA TYR A 42 6.64 15.71 3.12
C TYR A 42 6.59 15.28 4.59
N TRP A 43 7.72 14.87 5.17
CA TRP A 43 7.77 14.33 6.54
C TRP A 43 7.20 15.30 7.59
N LYS A 44 7.31 16.62 7.35
CA LYS A 44 6.76 17.66 8.25
C LYS A 44 5.23 17.62 8.26
N ASN A 45 4.61 17.52 7.09
CA ASN A 45 3.16 17.40 6.95
C ASN A 45 2.70 16.11 7.63
N MET A 46 3.40 15.00 7.37
CA MET A 46 3.15 13.72 8.02
C MET A 46 3.22 13.80 9.54
N LYS A 47 4.22 14.49 10.08
CA LYS A 47 4.37 14.68 11.52
C LYS A 47 3.15 15.37 12.10
N VAL A 48 2.69 16.48 11.51
CA VAL A 48 1.52 17.24 12.00
C VAL A 48 0.26 16.39 11.96
N ILE A 49 0.04 15.64 10.88
CA ILE A 49 -1.12 14.74 10.75
C ILE A 49 -1.12 13.67 11.84
N LEU A 50 0.02 13.01 12.06
CA LEU A 50 0.16 11.94 13.05
C LEU A 50 0.06 12.47 14.48
N GLU A 51 0.67 13.61 14.78
CA GLU A 51 0.56 14.27 16.09
C GLU A 51 -0.88 14.67 16.37
N SER A 52 -1.61 15.20 15.39
CA SER A 52 -3.04 15.49 15.57
C SER A 52 -3.86 14.23 15.82
N ALA A 53 -3.57 13.12 15.13
CA ALA A 53 -4.26 11.87 15.39
C ALA A 53 -3.97 11.33 16.79
N ILE A 54 -2.72 11.39 17.25
CA ILE A 54 -2.33 11.00 18.62
C ILE A 54 -3.08 11.86 19.64
N ASP A 55 -3.11 13.17 19.43
CA ASP A 55 -3.82 14.10 20.31
C ASP A 55 -5.30 13.76 20.40
N ASP A 56 -5.97 13.52 19.25
CA ASP A 56 -7.38 13.13 19.19
C ASP A 56 -7.67 11.84 19.97
N TRP A 57 -6.78 10.84 19.91
CA TRP A 57 -6.91 9.59 20.68
C TRP A 57 -6.56 9.73 22.17
N SER A 58 -5.82 10.77 22.55
CA SER A 58 -5.34 10.99 23.92
C SER A 58 -6.31 11.79 24.79
N ARG A 59 -7.25 12.51 24.16
CA ARG A 59 -8.26 13.31 24.84
C ARG A 59 -9.23 12.43 25.64
N ASP A 60 -9.95 13.06 26.56
CA ASP A 60 -11.10 12.44 27.20
C ASP A 60 -12.26 12.46 26.19
N ILE A 61 -12.52 11.30 25.59
CA ILE A 61 -13.41 11.12 24.44
C ILE A 61 -14.73 10.53 24.95
N ASP A 62 -15.86 11.14 24.58
CA ASP A 62 -17.17 10.59 24.91
C ASP A 62 -17.35 9.17 24.33
N ASN A 63 -18.23 8.37 24.95
CA ASN A 63 -18.48 7.01 24.49
C ASN A 63 -19.00 6.96 23.05
N ASN A 64 -19.78 7.95 22.62
CA ASN A 64 -20.30 8.01 21.25
C ASN A 64 -19.19 8.34 20.25
N ASP A 65 -18.36 9.33 20.55
CA ASP A 65 -17.20 9.71 19.73
C ASP A 65 -16.21 8.55 19.61
N ARG A 66 -15.91 7.89 20.75
CA ARG A 66 -15.05 6.71 20.78
C ARG A 66 -15.61 5.59 19.91
N LYS A 67 -16.92 5.37 19.92
CA LYS A 67 -17.58 4.38 19.06
C LYS A 67 -17.42 4.73 17.58
N THR A 68 -17.59 5.99 17.21
CA THR A 68 -17.36 6.48 15.84
C THR A 68 -15.90 6.32 15.42
N MET A 69 -14.94 6.73 16.26
CA MET A 69 -13.51 6.53 15.97
C MET A 69 -13.17 5.04 15.80
N MET A 70 -13.71 4.15 16.65
CA MET A 70 -13.50 2.72 16.56
C MET A 70 -14.12 2.09 15.30
N LYS A 71 -15.27 2.58 14.84
CA LYS A 71 -15.88 2.19 13.55
C LYS A 71 -14.90 2.46 12.39
N TRP A 72 -14.32 3.67 12.34
CA TRP A 72 -13.35 4.02 11.29
C TRP A 72 -12.04 3.25 11.39
N VAL A 73 -11.56 2.97 12.61
CA VAL A 73 -10.41 2.07 12.83
C VAL A 73 -10.70 0.66 12.33
N ALA A 74 -11.91 0.14 12.55
CA ALA A 74 -12.29 -1.18 12.08
C ALA A 74 -12.27 -1.26 10.54
N ILE A 75 -12.75 -0.22 9.86
CA ILE A 75 -12.67 -0.11 8.38
C ILE A 75 -11.20 -0.11 7.95
N GLY A 76 -10.35 0.73 8.55
CA GLY A 76 -8.91 0.78 8.27
C GLY A 76 -8.21 -0.57 8.47
N ARG A 77 -8.51 -1.27 9.57
CA ARG A 77 -7.97 -2.61 9.86
C ARG A 77 -8.44 -3.66 8.85
N PHE A 78 -9.69 -3.58 8.43
CA PHE A 78 -10.23 -4.49 7.42
C PHE A 78 -9.46 -4.38 6.10
N PHE A 79 -9.23 -3.16 5.60
CA PHE A 79 -8.42 -2.94 4.39
C PHE A 79 -6.98 -3.45 4.56
N PHE A 80 -6.34 -3.17 5.70
CA PHE A 80 -5.00 -3.71 5.99
C PHE A 80 -4.96 -5.24 5.93
N ILE A 81 -5.93 -5.91 6.56
CA ILE A 81 -6.02 -7.38 6.58
C ILE A 81 -6.26 -7.95 5.18
N LEU A 82 -7.12 -7.31 4.38
CA LEU A 82 -7.36 -7.71 2.99
C LEU A 82 -6.08 -7.59 2.15
N GLU A 83 -5.38 -6.47 2.24
CA GLU A 83 -4.16 -6.27 1.45
C GLU A 83 -3.02 -7.21 1.87
N ILE A 84 -2.77 -7.38 3.18
CA ILE A 84 -1.69 -8.27 3.63
C ILE A 84 -1.99 -9.73 3.28
N SER A 85 -3.25 -10.16 3.40
CA SER A 85 -3.63 -11.54 3.09
C SER A 85 -3.51 -11.81 1.59
N SER A 86 -4.00 -10.89 0.74
CA SER A 86 -3.84 -10.96 -0.71
C SER A 86 -2.35 -11.03 -1.11
N LEU A 87 -1.52 -10.17 -0.50
CA LEU A 87 -0.09 -10.15 -0.77
C LEU A 87 0.59 -11.46 -0.35
N CYS A 88 0.29 -12.00 0.82
CA CYS A 88 0.85 -13.26 1.29
C CYS A 88 0.48 -14.42 0.37
N VAL A 89 -0.77 -14.51 -0.08
CA VAL A 89 -1.21 -15.54 -1.04
C VAL A 89 -0.46 -15.41 -2.36
N PHE A 90 -0.35 -14.20 -2.91
CA PHE A 90 0.35 -13.97 -4.17
C PHE A 90 1.85 -14.31 -4.10
N LEU A 91 2.55 -13.86 -3.05
CA LEU A 91 3.97 -14.13 -2.86
C LEU A 91 4.25 -15.62 -2.65
N SER A 92 3.41 -16.30 -1.86
CA SER A 92 3.56 -17.73 -1.61
C SER A 92 3.30 -18.56 -2.86
N TYR A 93 2.26 -18.22 -3.64
CA TYR A 93 1.99 -18.87 -4.92
C TYR A 93 3.18 -18.77 -5.88
N ALA A 94 3.67 -17.56 -6.15
CA ALA A 94 4.77 -17.34 -7.08
C ALA A 94 6.09 -17.98 -6.61
N THR A 95 6.35 -17.98 -5.31
CA THR A 95 7.54 -18.64 -4.74
C THR A 95 7.43 -20.17 -4.89
N VAL A 96 6.27 -20.75 -4.63
CA VAL A 96 6.10 -22.22 -4.71
C VAL A 96 6.08 -22.70 -6.16
N SER A 97 5.44 -21.96 -7.08
CA SER A 97 5.34 -22.36 -8.50
C SER A 97 6.69 -22.43 -9.21
N HIS A 98 7.65 -21.59 -8.82
CA HIS A 98 8.99 -21.52 -9.42
C HIS A 98 10.09 -22.05 -8.49
N PHE A 99 9.74 -22.81 -7.45
CA PHE A 99 10.73 -23.36 -6.54
C PHE A 99 11.66 -24.35 -7.28
N PRO A 100 13.00 -24.21 -7.22
CA PRO A 100 13.92 -25.02 -8.01
C PRO A 100 14.15 -26.42 -7.42
N LEU A 101 13.07 -27.16 -7.20
CA LEU A 101 13.08 -28.50 -6.60
C LEU A 101 14.00 -29.47 -7.35
N ALA A 102 14.01 -29.39 -8.67
CA ALA A 102 14.83 -30.23 -9.55
C ALA A 102 16.33 -30.14 -9.22
N ILE A 103 16.83 -28.97 -8.82
CA ILE A 103 18.24 -28.77 -8.46
C ILE A 103 18.57 -29.53 -7.16
N PHE A 104 17.65 -29.55 -6.20
CA PHE A 104 17.84 -30.23 -4.91
C PHE A 104 17.69 -31.74 -5.02
N LEU A 105 16.90 -32.24 -5.97
CA LEU A 105 16.70 -33.66 -6.22
C LEU A 105 17.74 -34.26 -7.18
N GLN A 106 18.64 -33.43 -7.73
CA GLN A 106 19.60 -33.87 -8.73
C GLN A 106 20.51 -35.01 -8.22
N ASP A 107 21.02 -34.90 -6.98
CA ASP A 107 21.85 -35.93 -6.34
C ASP A 107 21.10 -37.25 -6.03
N THR A 108 19.77 -37.25 -6.11
CA THR A 108 18.93 -38.44 -5.86
C THR A 108 18.41 -39.11 -7.13
N LEU A 109 18.53 -38.46 -8.29
CA LEU A 109 17.89 -38.87 -9.55
C LEU A 109 18.89 -39.05 -10.70
N ASP A 110 20.15 -39.43 -10.38
CA ASP A 110 21.30 -39.56 -11.31
C ASP A 110 21.01 -40.28 -12.65
N ASN A 111 19.92 -41.05 -12.77
CA ASN A 111 19.54 -41.81 -13.97
C ASN A 111 18.44 -41.18 -14.83
N VAL A 112 17.89 -40.02 -14.46
CA VAL A 112 16.88 -39.32 -15.27
C VAL A 112 17.48 -38.00 -15.74
N THR A 113 17.46 -37.73 -17.05
CA THR A 113 17.72 -36.38 -17.59
C THR A 113 16.61 -35.44 -17.12
N VAL A 114 16.76 -34.91 -15.91
CA VAL A 114 15.87 -33.88 -15.37
C VAL A 114 16.14 -32.60 -16.14
N VAL A 115 15.15 -32.14 -16.92
CA VAL A 115 15.20 -30.82 -17.53
C VAL A 115 15.18 -29.80 -16.39
N LEU A 116 16.29 -29.08 -16.21
CA LEU A 116 16.39 -28.06 -15.18
C LEU A 116 15.60 -26.83 -15.64
N ASP A 117 14.37 -26.70 -15.16
CA ASP A 117 13.60 -25.47 -15.32
C ASP A 117 14.25 -24.39 -14.46
N ARG A 118 14.83 -23.38 -15.13
CA ARG A 118 15.54 -22.24 -14.52
C ARG A 118 14.71 -20.97 -14.62
N THR A 119 13.39 -21.10 -14.56
CA THR A 119 12.49 -19.96 -14.43
C THR A 119 12.62 -19.32 -13.05
N LEU A 120 12.64 -17.99 -13.00
CA LEU A 120 12.60 -17.25 -11.76
C LEU A 120 11.13 -16.94 -11.38
N PRO A 121 10.83 -16.75 -10.09
CA PRO A 121 9.47 -16.47 -9.62
C PRO A 121 8.89 -15.14 -10.09
N TRP A 122 9.73 -14.27 -10.66
CA TRP A 122 9.36 -12.93 -11.08
C TRP A 122 10.14 -12.54 -12.34
N GLY A 123 9.48 -12.58 -13.49
CA GLY A 123 10.09 -12.32 -14.78
C GLY A 123 10.87 -13.51 -15.36
N SER A 124 11.33 -13.35 -16.60
CA SER A 124 11.87 -14.46 -17.39
C SER A 124 13.32 -14.84 -17.04
N GLY A 125 14.04 -13.97 -16.33
CA GLY A 125 15.38 -14.28 -15.82
C GLY A 125 16.48 -14.28 -16.88
N CYS A 126 16.23 -13.64 -18.03
CA CYS A 126 17.12 -13.68 -19.18
C CYS A 126 18.39 -12.84 -19.03
N TRP A 127 18.45 -12.02 -17.98
CA TRP A 127 19.67 -11.38 -17.52
C TRP A 127 20.68 -12.38 -16.91
N LEU A 128 20.28 -13.62 -16.62
CA LEU A 128 21.18 -14.68 -16.17
C LEU A 128 21.84 -15.40 -17.35
N PRO A 129 23.13 -15.74 -17.27
CA PRO A 129 23.79 -16.51 -18.32
C PRO A 129 23.22 -17.94 -18.37
N PRO A 130 23.02 -18.52 -19.57
CA PRO A 130 22.52 -19.90 -19.71
C PRO A 130 23.38 -20.94 -18.96
N THR A 131 24.68 -20.67 -18.86
CA THR A 131 25.68 -21.53 -18.21
C THR A 131 25.82 -21.28 -16.70
N ILE A 132 24.86 -20.61 -16.06
CA ILE A 132 24.92 -20.33 -14.61
C ILE A 132 25.05 -21.64 -13.80
N SER A 133 25.84 -21.62 -12.73
CA SER A 133 25.96 -22.75 -11.81
C SER A 133 24.74 -22.84 -10.89
N ASN A 134 24.38 -24.06 -10.47
CA ASN A 134 23.27 -24.31 -9.56
C ASN A 134 23.29 -23.45 -8.27
N PRO A 135 24.42 -23.30 -7.54
CA PRO A 135 24.44 -22.46 -6.34
C PRO A 135 24.23 -20.96 -6.65
N LEU A 136 24.73 -20.47 -7.78
CA LEU A 136 24.50 -19.07 -8.19
C LEU A 136 23.05 -18.84 -8.60
N PHE A 137 22.42 -19.83 -9.23
CA PHE A 137 20.99 -19.78 -9.56
C PHE A 137 20.12 -19.74 -8.30
N ILE A 138 20.39 -20.61 -7.31
CA ILE A 138 19.68 -20.60 -6.02
C ILE A 138 19.85 -19.24 -5.33
N LEU A 139 21.05 -18.68 -5.34
CA LEU A 139 21.29 -17.34 -4.79
C LEU A 139 20.45 -16.29 -5.53
N ALA A 140 20.44 -16.31 -6.87
CA ALA A 140 19.63 -15.40 -7.67
C ALA A 140 18.13 -15.52 -7.31
N TYR A 141 17.61 -16.75 -7.24
CA TYR A 141 16.25 -17.05 -6.82
C TYR A 141 15.91 -16.48 -5.43
N VAL A 142 16.75 -16.72 -4.42
CA VAL A 142 16.51 -16.18 -3.07
C VAL A 142 16.55 -14.65 -3.08
N THR A 143 17.48 -14.05 -3.83
CA THR A 143 17.57 -12.59 -3.91
C THR A 143 16.36 -11.96 -4.59
N THR A 144 15.78 -12.58 -5.62
CA THR A 144 14.57 -12.07 -6.28
C THR A 144 13.36 -12.17 -5.36
N CYS A 145 13.22 -13.27 -4.59
CA CYS A 145 12.18 -13.39 -3.57
C CYS A 145 12.29 -12.28 -2.51
N ILE A 146 13.48 -12.05 -1.96
CA ILE A 146 13.71 -11.00 -0.96
C ILE A 146 13.40 -9.61 -1.54
N GLN A 147 13.87 -9.32 -2.75
CA GLN A 147 13.59 -8.05 -3.41
C GLN A 147 12.09 -7.84 -3.59
N GLN A 148 11.34 -8.87 -4.03
CA GLN A 148 9.90 -8.77 -4.22
C GLN A 148 9.16 -8.54 -2.91
N ILE A 149 9.52 -9.27 -1.84
CA ILE A 149 8.92 -9.09 -0.51
C ILE A 149 9.08 -7.63 -0.06
N ILE A 150 10.30 -7.09 -0.14
CA ILE A 150 10.59 -5.71 0.26
C ILE A 150 9.81 -4.72 -0.60
N GLY A 151 9.80 -4.91 -1.92
CA GLY A 151 9.10 -4.05 -2.86
C GLY A 151 7.59 -4.02 -2.60
N SER A 152 6.97 -5.19 -2.47
CA SER A 152 5.54 -5.31 -2.23
C SER A 152 5.13 -4.77 -0.87
N LEU A 153 5.87 -5.06 0.20
CA LEU A 153 5.60 -4.51 1.54
C LEU A 153 5.71 -2.99 1.57
N SER A 154 6.69 -2.42 0.84
CA SER A 154 6.85 -0.96 0.75
C SER A 154 5.68 -0.31 0.01
N ASN A 155 5.22 -0.93 -1.07
CA ASN A 155 4.09 -0.45 -1.86
C ASN A 155 2.77 -0.52 -1.05
N MET A 156 2.49 -1.69 -0.46
CA MET A 156 1.33 -1.92 0.40
C MET A 156 1.34 -1.00 1.63
N GLY A 157 2.49 -0.87 2.31
CA GLY A 157 2.60 -0.05 3.51
C GLY A 157 2.23 1.41 3.27
N PHE A 158 2.56 1.95 2.10
CA PHE A 158 2.12 3.29 1.71
C PHE A 158 0.60 3.36 1.53
N ASP A 159 0.01 2.43 0.77
CA ASP A 159 -1.43 2.43 0.45
C ASP A 159 -2.29 2.32 1.71
N VAL A 160 -1.91 1.41 2.60
CA VAL A 160 -2.52 1.27 3.92
C VAL A 160 -2.36 2.53 4.76
N SER A 161 -1.19 3.17 4.75
CA SER A 161 -0.97 4.39 5.54
C SER A 161 -1.90 5.52 5.08
N VAL A 162 -2.01 5.73 3.77
CA VAL A 162 -2.95 6.70 3.17
C VAL A 162 -4.38 6.39 3.61
N PHE A 163 -4.78 5.13 3.53
CA PHE A 163 -6.14 4.72 3.87
C PHE A 163 -6.46 4.89 5.36
N ILE A 164 -5.54 4.54 6.26
CA ILE A 164 -5.72 4.70 7.70
C ILE A 164 -5.83 6.18 8.08
N ILE A 165 -4.95 7.03 7.53
CA ILE A 165 -4.98 8.48 7.79
C ILE A 165 -6.29 9.07 7.29
N MET A 166 -6.68 8.75 6.05
CA MET A 166 -7.93 9.21 5.47
C MET A 166 -9.14 8.75 6.31
N SER A 167 -9.17 7.48 6.72
CA SER A 167 -10.22 6.93 7.58
C SER A 167 -10.33 7.67 8.91
N HIS A 168 -9.18 7.99 9.53
CA HIS A 168 -9.15 8.78 10.76
C HIS A 168 -9.76 10.17 10.53
N MET A 169 -9.37 10.86 9.47
CA MET A 169 -9.86 12.21 9.15
C MET A 169 -11.36 12.20 8.84
N CYS A 170 -11.86 11.22 8.09
CA CYS A 170 -13.29 11.02 7.87
C CYS A 170 -14.03 10.80 9.20
N GLY A 171 -13.46 10.02 10.12
CA GLY A 171 -14.05 9.81 11.44
C GLY A 171 -14.12 11.08 12.29
N GLN A 172 -13.09 11.91 12.25
CA GLN A 172 -13.11 13.21 12.94
C GLN A 172 -14.13 14.18 12.34
N LEU A 173 -14.35 14.13 11.02
CA LEU A 173 -15.39 14.90 10.36
C LEU A 173 -16.80 14.40 10.71
N GLU A 174 -17.01 13.08 10.80
CA GLU A 174 -18.30 12.50 11.23
C GLU A 174 -18.64 12.88 12.68
N ILE A 175 -17.66 12.91 13.58
CA ILE A 175 -17.86 13.37 14.96
C ILE A 175 -18.26 14.85 14.98
N LEU A 176 -17.52 15.68 14.23
CA LEU A 176 -17.78 17.11 14.15
C LEU A 176 -19.19 17.42 13.58
N ASP A 177 -19.67 16.61 12.65
CA ASP A 177 -21.02 16.72 12.06
C ASP A 177 -22.12 16.36 13.08
N VAL A 178 -21.95 15.27 13.82
CA VAL A 178 -22.89 14.86 14.89
C VAL A 178 -22.96 15.90 16.01
N ASP A 179 -21.84 16.51 16.38
CA ASP A 179 -21.79 17.57 17.40
C ASP A 179 -22.58 18.83 16.99
N LEU A 180 -22.63 19.17 15.69
CA LEU A 180 -23.47 20.25 15.17
C LEU A 180 -24.95 19.93 15.33
N ASP A 181 -25.35 18.75 14.87
CA ASP A 181 -26.76 18.33 14.85
C ASP A 181 -27.36 18.36 16.26
N ILE A 182 -26.61 17.89 17.25
CA ILE A 182 -27.01 17.94 18.68
C ILE A 182 -27.15 19.39 19.14
N THR A 183 -26.23 20.27 18.76
CA THR A 183 -26.25 21.69 19.13
C THR A 183 -27.44 22.44 18.51
N GLU A 184 -27.90 22.04 17.32
CA GLU A 184 -29.05 22.65 16.63
C GLU A 184 -30.42 22.11 17.10
N THR A 185 -30.51 20.82 17.45
CA THR A 185 -31.78 20.15 17.75
C THR A 185 -32.20 20.14 19.21
N ASP A 186 -31.27 20.25 20.17
CA ASP A 186 -31.61 20.24 21.60
C ASP A 186 -30.93 21.37 22.40
N PRO A 187 -31.46 22.61 22.32
CA PRO A 187 -31.00 23.70 23.17
C PRO A 187 -31.34 23.51 24.66
N MET A 188 -32.08 22.46 25.03
CA MET A 188 -32.64 22.25 26.37
C MET A 188 -31.78 21.31 27.23
N ASP A 189 -31.04 20.38 26.64
CA ASP A 189 -30.04 19.54 27.34
C ASP A 189 -28.72 20.30 27.65
N LEU A 190 -28.56 21.49 27.07
CA LEU A 190 -27.53 22.47 27.45
C LEU A 190 -27.80 23.15 28.82
N GLY A 191 -28.77 22.65 29.58
CA GLY A 191 -29.07 23.08 30.95
C GLY A 191 -28.03 22.65 31.99
N GLN A 192 -27.05 21.80 31.65
CA GLN A 192 -26.02 21.32 32.59
C GLN A 192 -24.56 21.63 32.23
N ILE A 193 -24.26 22.16 31.04
CA ILE A 193 -22.89 22.62 30.72
C ILE A 193 -22.93 24.09 30.33
N THR A 194 -22.55 24.92 31.30
CA THR A 194 -22.29 26.36 31.22
C THR A 194 -21.24 26.72 30.16
N LYS A 195 -21.61 26.70 28.87
CA LYS A 195 -20.89 27.41 27.81
C LYS A 195 -21.88 28.28 27.05
N GLU A 196 -21.59 29.57 26.95
CA GLU A 196 -22.38 30.48 26.11
C GLU A 196 -22.48 29.87 24.69
N PRO A 197 -23.64 29.92 24.01
CA PRO A 197 -23.82 29.36 22.66
C PRO A 197 -22.76 29.89 21.66
N LYS A 198 -22.28 31.11 21.89
CA LYS A 198 -21.15 31.70 21.16
C LYS A 198 -19.83 30.95 21.35
N GLN A 199 -19.57 30.41 22.54
CA GLN A 199 -18.37 29.64 22.85
C GLN A 199 -18.43 28.22 22.25
N ALA A 200 -19.62 27.60 22.23
CA ALA A 200 -19.84 26.33 21.53
C ALA A 200 -19.57 26.48 20.03
N TYR A 201 -20.15 27.50 19.40
CA TYR A 201 -19.96 27.78 17.97
C TYR A 201 -18.49 28.11 17.63
N ARG A 202 -17.79 28.86 18.50
CA ARG A 202 -16.35 29.11 18.34
C ARG A 202 -15.53 27.82 18.37
N THR A 203 -15.81 26.95 19.34
CA THR A 203 -15.11 25.65 19.48
C THR A 203 -15.33 24.78 18.24
N PHE A 204 -16.56 24.76 17.73
CA PHE A 204 -16.90 24.08 16.48
C PHE A 204 -16.09 24.61 15.30
N ILE A 205 -16.09 25.94 15.07
CA ILE A 205 -15.36 26.57 13.96
C ILE A 205 -13.86 26.28 14.06
N ASP A 206 -13.29 26.39 15.26
CA ASP A 206 -11.86 26.14 15.48
C ASP A 206 -11.51 24.68 15.14
N ARG A 207 -12.36 23.73 15.54
CA ARG A 207 -12.19 22.31 15.21
C ARG A 207 -12.35 22.05 13.70
N HIS A 208 -13.35 22.64 13.07
CA HIS A 208 -13.57 22.52 11.63
C HIS A 208 -12.37 23.03 10.81
N ASN A 209 -11.88 24.23 11.15
CA ASN A 209 -10.71 24.82 10.49
C ASN A 209 -9.45 23.98 10.70
N HIS A 210 -9.27 23.40 11.89
CA HIS A 210 -8.17 22.47 12.16
C HIS A 210 -8.25 21.23 11.26
N LEU A 211 -9.41 20.60 11.14
CA LEU A 211 -9.60 19.42 10.27
C LEU A 211 -9.40 19.75 8.79
N LEU A 212 -9.89 20.91 8.33
CA LEU A 212 -9.61 21.39 6.97
C LEU A 212 -8.11 21.58 6.74
N LYS A 213 -7.37 22.10 7.72
CA LYS A 213 -5.92 22.23 7.61
C LYS A 213 -5.24 20.87 7.49
N LEU A 214 -5.70 19.86 8.23
CA LEU A 214 -5.19 18.50 8.06
C LEU A 214 -5.49 17.95 6.66
N CYS A 215 -6.68 18.19 6.11
CA CYS A 215 -7.05 17.80 4.75
C CYS A 215 -6.13 18.42 3.70
N GLU A 216 -5.82 19.71 3.84
CA GLU A 216 -4.86 20.40 2.97
C GLU A 216 -3.46 19.76 3.04
N LEU A 217 -2.96 19.50 4.25
CA LEU A 217 -1.66 18.84 4.45
C LEU A 217 -1.63 17.41 3.89
N PHE A 218 -2.75 16.69 4.01
CA PHE A 218 -2.93 15.36 3.44
C PHE A 218 -2.87 15.40 1.92
N GLU A 219 -3.62 16.33 1.31
CA GLU A 219 -3.65 16.51 -0.14
C GLU A 219 -2.26 16.86 -0.69
N GLU A 220 -1.58 17.83 -0.09
CA GLU A 220 -0.20 18.20 -0.47
C GLU A 220 0.77 17.00 -0.41
N THR A 221 0.58 16.12 0.56
CA THR A 221 1.48 14.98 0.80
C THR A 221 1.22 13.82 -0.17
N PHE A 222 -0.05 13.50 -0.44
CA PHE A 222 -0.43 12.25 -1.10
C PHE A 222 -1.00 12.42 -2.51
N SER A 223 -1.58 13.58 -2.85
CA SER A 223 -2.29 13.78 -4.12
C SER A 223 -1.43 13.47 -5.35
N SER A 224 -0.19 13.98 -5.35
CA SER A 224 0.76 13.71 -6.45
C SER A 224 1.09 12.22 -6.59
N VAL A 225 1.25 11.51 -5.48
CA VAL A 225 1.57 10.07 -5.48
C VAL A 225 0.39 9.25 -5.99
N ILE A 226 -0.83 9.57 -5.52
CA ILE A 226 -2.07 8.92 -5.97
C ILE A 226 -2.25 9.15 -7.48
N LEU A 227 -2.03 10.37 -7.96
CA LEU A 227 -2.14 10.68 -9.40
C LEU A 227 -1.15 9.85 -10.23
N ILE A 228 0.12 9.81 -9.83
CA ILE A 228 1.14 9.00 -10.52
C ILE A 228 0.76 7.53 -10.52
N HIS A 229 0.31 7.00 -9.36
CA HIS A 229 -0.17 5.63 -9.24
C HIS A 229 -1.32 5.35 -10.22
N MET A 230 -2.34 6.20 -10.25
CA MET A 230 -3.51 6.02 -11.13
C MET A 230 -3.12 6.03 -12.61
N ILE A 231 -2.27 6.96 -13.04
CA ILE A 231 -1.80 7.04 -14.45
C ILE A 231 -1.06 5.75 -14.83
N MET A 232 -0.16 5.28 -13.97
CA MET A 232 0.64 4.07 -14.24
C MET A 232 -0.23 2.81 -14.30
N TYR A 233 -1.23 2.69 -13.43
CA TYR A 233 -2.15 1.55 -13.42
C TYR A 233 -3.13 1.56 -14.61
N ILE A 234 -3.62 2.72 -15.03
CA ILE A 234 -4.41 2.84 -16.26
C ILE A 234 -3.57 2.39 -17.48
N GLY A 235 -2.30 2.80 -17.54
CA GLY A 235 -1.36 2.34 -18.55
C GLY A 235 -1.20 0.82 -18.54
N LEU A 236 -1.00 0.24 -17.35
CA LEU A 236 -0.89 -1.21 -17.16
C LEU A 236 -2.14 -1.95 -17.66
N VAL A 237 -3.33 -1.55 -17.21
CA VAL A 237 -4.60 -2.19 -17.63
C VAL A 237 -4.78 -2.11 -19.15
N THR A 238 -4.44 -0.98 -19.75
CA THR A 238 -4.52 -0.80 -21.21
C THR A 238 -3.58 -1.75 -21.95
N ILE A 239 -2.36 -1.94 -21.45
CA ILE A 239 -1.40 -2.89 -22.03
C ILE A 239 -1.89 -4.33 -21.85
N LEU A 240 -2.33 -4.71 -20.64
CA LEU A 240 -2.84 -6.06 -20.37
C LEU A 240 -4.03 -6.41 -21.26
N ARG A 241 -4.94 -5.47 -21.51
CA ARG A 241 -6.09 -5.67 -22.40
C ARG A 241 -5.65 -6.08 -23.81
N LYS A 242 -4.53 -5.54 -24.31
CA LYS A 242 -4.00 -5.89 -25.64
C LYS A 242 -3.42 -7.31 -25.69
N TYR A 243 -2.94 -7.84 -24.57
CA TYR A 243 -2.43 -9.21 -24.48
C TYR A 243 -3.52 -10.26 -24.23
N SER A 244 -4.73 -9.83 -23.86
CA SER A 244 -5.90 -10.72 -23.67
C SER A 244 -6.76 -10.86 -24.94
N MET A 245 -6.48 -10.12 -26.01
CA MET A 245 -7.11 -10.22 -27.33
C MET A 245 -6.20 -10.98 -28.30
#